data_AF-A0A521IF32-F1
#
_entry.id   AF-A0A521IF32-F1
#
_cell.length_a   1.000
_cell.length_b   1.000
_cell.length_c   1.000
_cell.angle_alpha   90.00
_cell.angle_beta   90.00
_cell.angle_gamma   90.00
#
_symmetry.space_group_name_H-M   'P 1'
#
loop_
_entity.id
_entity.type
_entity.pdbx_description
1 polymer ?
#
loop_
_entity_poly.entity_id
_entity_poly.type
_entity_poly.pdbx_seq_one_letter_code
_entity_poly.pdbx_strand_id
1 'polypeptide(L)'
;ALQKEALQRVTEKNGEGEAAQSDFPEWLHFSCGLWPDASVIADRENAMKILERDAASMLDHAYSNAGPKRAYAALGECGLDRYWNGPDSPGRKNSSAENADDGPGTDDLSGEEALFEMQLEVSRKLDLPVVVHSRDAFEQTLGCIKNMDYDRGVIHCFAYGIAEARAFLDRGWHISFPGNITWAKKAADRERIAALLRYVPTDRLLLETDAPYLAPAPHRGAVNTPLLIRHTFERAAECLGLGVNELTLLVETNAKELFALKVEEEGAQVAGS
;
A
#
# COMPACT_ATOMS: atom_id res chain seq x y z
N ALA A 1 14.17 10.30 7.70
CA ALA A 1 14.57 11.17 8.85
C ALA A 1 13.42 11.40 9.84
N LEU A 2 12.23 11.78 9.39
CA LEU A 2 11.06 12.06 10.24
C LEU A 2 10.49 10.84 10.98
N GLN A 3 10.54 9.64 10.39
CA GLN A 3 10.16 8.40 11.09
C GLN A 3 11.12 8.04 12.23
N LYS A 4 12.43 8.29 12.05
CA LYS A 4 13.43 8.10 13.12
C LYS A 4 13.23 9.09 14.27
N GLU A 5 12.90 10.35 13.98
CA GLU A 5 12.62 11.35 15.01
C GLU A 5 11.31 11.06 15.78
N ALA A 6 10.28 10.54 15.11
CA ALA A 6 9.06 10.09 15.78
C ALA A 6 9.32 8.92 16.73
N LEU A 7 10.15 7.95 16.31
CA LEU A 7 10.57 6.81 17.15
C LEU A 7 11.44 7.27 18.32
N GLN A 8 12.37 8.21 18.10
CA GLN A 8 13.27 8.71 19.14
C GLN A 8 12.54 9.48 20.24
N ARG A 9 11.54 10.29 19.88
CA ARG A 9 10.70 11.02 20.85
C ARG A 9 9.85 10.10 21.73
N VAL A 10 9.51 8.91 21.24
CA VAL A 10 8.82 7.88 22.03
C VAL A 10 9.81 7.21 23.01
N THR A 11 11.04 6.95 22.59
CA THR A 11 12.06 6.33 23.45
C THR A 11 12.60 7.26 24.54
N GLU A 12 12.75 8.56 24.29
CA GLU A 12 13.29 9.51 25.28
C GLU A 12 12.29 9.89 26.39
N LYS A 13 10.99 9.68 26.17
CA LYS A 13 9.95 9.94 27.17
C LYS A 13 9.82 8.86 28.25
N ASN A 14 10.38 7.67 28.00
CA ASN A 14 10.32 6.53 28.91
C ASN A 14 11.65 6.41 29.67
N GLY A 15 11.88 7.35 30.59
CA GLY A 15 12.90 7.18 31.62
C GLY A 15 12.67 5.88 32.39
N GLU A 16 13.77 5.23 32.75
CA GLU A 16 13.90 3.95 33.45
C GLU A 16 12.74 3.63 34.42
N GLY A 17 11.80 2.79 33.97
CA GLY A 17 10.68 2.29 34.77
C GLY A 17 9.50 1.88 33.89
N GLU A 18 9.20 0.57 33.85
CA GLU A 18 8.11 -0.10 33.10
C GLU A 18 7.91 0.36 31.65
N ALA A 19 8.21 -0.50 30.68
CA ALA A 19 7.98 -0.25 29.26
C ALA A 19 6.53 0.18 29.02
N ALA A 20 6.29 1.49 28.95
CA ALA A 20 5.00 2.06 28.65
C ALA A 20 4.59 1.55 27.27
N GLN A 21 3.59 0.67 27.28
CA GLN A 21 2.89 0.16 26.12
C GLN A 21 2.59 1.35 25.20
N SER A 22 3.31 1.49 24.08
CA SER A 22 3.06 2.61 23.17
C SER A 22 1.71 2.36 22.52
N ASP A 23 0.69 3.08 22.96
CA ASP A 23 -0.67 2.94 22.46
C ASP A 23 -0.83 3.73 21.17
N PHE A 24 -0.62 3.05 20.05
CA PHE A 24 -1.10 3.52 18.76
C PHE A 24 -2.64 3.49 18.73
N PRO A 25 -3.30 4.42 18.01
CA PRO A 25 -4.76 4.43 17.89
C PRO A 25 -5.33 3.15 17.27
N GLU A 26 -6.55 2.73 17.65
CA GLU A 26 -7.17 1.49 17.17
C GLU A 26 -7.41 1.45 15.65
N TRP A 27 -7.60 2.62 15.03
CA TRP A 27 -7.78 2.76 13.58
C TRP A 27 -6.47 2.65 12.78
N LEU A 28 -5.32 2.53 13.46
CA LEU A 28 -4.03 2.38 12.79
C LEU A 28 -3.70 0.90 12.59
N HIS A 29 -3.56 0.53 11.31
CA HIS A 29 -3.19 -0.82 10.87
C HIS A 29 -1.83 -0.79 10.17
N PHE A 30 -1.16 -1.93 10.15
CA PHE A 30 0.18 -2.06 9.58
C PHE A 30 0.21 -3.12 8.50
N SER A 31 1.02 -2.86 7.47
CA SER A 31 1.54 -3.88 6.57
C SER A 31 3.06 -3.93 6.72
N CYS A 32 3.66 -5.06 6.36
CA CYS A 32 5.11 -5.24 6.34
C CYS A 32 5.45 -6.11 5.14
N GLY A 33 6.43 -5.67 4.36
CA GLY A 33 6.94 -6.36 3.20
C GLY A 33 8.39 -5.96 2.97
N LEU A 34 8.98 -6.57 1.95
CA LEU A 34 10.33 -6.33 1.52
C LEU A 34 10.31 -5.62 0.17
N TRP A 35 10.91 -4.43 0.15
CA TRP A 35 11.19 -3.69 -1.07
C TRP A 35 12.28 -4.40 -1.89
N PRO A 36 12.14 -4.50 -3.23
CA PRO A 36 13.06 -5.26 -4.07
C PRO A 36 14.35 -4.49 -4.40
N ASP A 37 15.08 -4.02 -3.40
CA ASP A 37 16.41 -3.44 -3.63
C ASP A 37 17.50 -4.51 -3.76
N ALA A 38 18.66 -4.14 -4.32
CA ALA A 38 19.73 -5.09 -4.61
C ALA A 38 20.25 -5.84 -3.38
N SER A 39 20.28 -5.19 -2.21
CA SER A 39 20.79 -5.79 -0.97
C SER A 39 19.81 -6.82 -0.41
N VAL A 40 18.51 -6.50 -0.43
CA VAL A 40 17.45 -7.42 -0.01
C VAL A 40 17.39 -8.62 -0.94
N ILE A 41 17.52 -8.42 -2.26
CA ILE A 41 17.53 -9.52 -3.23
C ILE A 41 18.72 -10.45 -3.00
N ALA A 42 19.91 -9.90 -2.75
CA ALA A 42 21.11 -10.69 -2.52
C ALA A 42 21.04 -11.54 -1.24
N ASP A 43 20.37 -11.06 -0.19
CA ASP A 43 20.17 -11.76 1.10
C ASP A 43 18.71 -12.23 1.31
N ARG A 44 17.96 -12.45 0.23
CA ARG A 44 16.51 -12.70 0.28
C ARG A 44 16.09 -13.85 1.18
N GLU A 45 16.88 -14.91 1.24
CA GLU A 45 16.60 -16.08 2.10
C GLU A 45 16.57 -15.71 3.59
N ASN A 46 17.47 -14.83 4.02
CA ASN A 46 17.53 -14.37 5.41
C ASN A 46 16.47 -13.28 5.65
N ALA A 47 16.31 -12.33 4.71
CA ALA A 47 15.28 -11.30 4.79
C ALA A 47 13.87 -11.91 4.91
N MET A 48 13.56 -12.93 4.11
CA MET A 48 12.29 -13.65 4.15
C MET A 48 12.08 -14.40 5.48
N LYS A 49 13.12 -15.01 6.04
CA LYS A 49 13.02 -15.66 7.37
C LYS A 49 12.66 -14.66 8.47
N ILE A 50 13.24 -13.46 8.41
CA ILE A 50 12.94 -12.38 9.36
C ILE A 50 11.49 -11.92 9.15
N LEU A 51 11.08 -11.66 7.91
CA LEU A 51 9.72 -11.24 7.58
C LEU A 51 8.67 -12.26 8.04
N GLU A 52 8.84 -13.55 7.71
CA GLU A 52 7.88 -14.61 8.07
C GLU A 52 7.78 -14.77 9.59
N ARG A 53 8.91 -14.70 10.32
CA ARG A 53 8.93 -14.72 11.79
C ARG A 53 8.20 -13.53 12.38
N ASP A 54 8.50 -12.32 11.90
CA ASP A 54 7.95 -11.09 12.47
C ASP A 54 6.46 -10.96 12.16
N ALA A 55 6.03 -11.31 10.94
CA ALA A 55 4.63 -11.39 10.56
C ALA A 55 3.85 -12.39 11.43
N ALA A 56 4.37 -13.60 11.63
CA ALA A 56 3.74 -14.61 12.48
C ALA A 56 3.64 -14.15 13.95
N SER A 57 4.70 -13.51 14.48
CA SER A 57 4.73 -12.95 15.83
C SER A 57 3.70 -11.82 16.01
N MET A 58 3.57 -10.94 15.02
CA MET A 58 2.58 -9.87 15.04
C MET A 58 1.15 -10.42 14.99
N LEU A 59 0.90 -11.47 14.20
CA LEU A 59 -0.40 -12.15 14.17
C LEU A 59 -0.71 -12.84 15.50
N ASP A 60 0.23 -13.58 16.08
CA ASP A 60 0.03 -14.24 17.37
C ASP A 60 -0.26 -13.21 18.49
N HIS A 61 0.45 -12.08 18.49
CA HIS A 61 0.15 -10.98 19.39
C HIS A 61 -1.24 -10.37 19.14
N ALA A 62 -1.66 -10.25 17.88
CA ALA A 62 -2.99 -9.77 17.51
C ALA A 62 -4.12 -10.71 17.96
N TYR A 63 -3.89 -12.03 17.98
CA TYR A 63 -4.90 -13.06 18.27
C TYR A 63 -4.90 -13.58 19.72
N SER A 64 -3.84 -13.39 20.51
CA SER A 64 -3.65 -14.01 21.84
C SER A 64 -4.40 -13.35 23.03
N ASN A 65 -5.43 -12.52 22.79
CA ASN A 65 -6.31 -11.94 23.83
C ASN A 65 -5.66 -11.08 24.95
N ALA A 66 -4.38 -10.70 24.83
CA ALA A 66 -3.71 -9.82 25.80
C ALA A 66 -3.87 -8.30 25.51
N GLY A 67 -4.40 -7.94 24.33
CA GLY A 67 -4.68 -6.55 23.90
C GLY A 67 -3.44 -5.74 23.47
N PRO A 68 -3.57 -4.78 22.53
CA PRO A 68 -4.79 -4.32 21.85
C PRO A 68 -5.08 -5.06 20.54
N LYS A 69 -6.28 -4.85 20.02
CA LYS A 69 -6.86 -5.41 18.79
C LYS A 69 -6.15 -4.89 17.52
N ARG A 70 -4.84 -5.06 17.44
CA ARG A 70 -3.95 -4.49 16.41
C ARG A 70 -3.83 -5.49 15.26
N ALA A 71 -4.39 -5.19 14.09
CA ALA A 71 -4.25 -6.10 12.95
C ALA A 71 -3.04 -5.69 12.11
N TYR A 72 -1.98 -6.50 12.16
CA TYR A 72 -1.13 -6.69 10.99
C TYR A 72 -2.08 -7.13 9.86
N ALA A 73 -2.36 -6.21 8.95
CA ALA A 73 -3.53 -6.28 8.09
C ALA A 73 -3.21 -6.80 6.69
N ALA A 74 -1.93 -6.71 6.29
CA ALA A 74 -1.47 -7.13 4.98
C ALA A 74 0.04 -7.41 4.99
N LEU A 75 0.47 -8.20 4.01
CA LEU A 75 1.88 -8.24 3.62
C LEU A 75 2.13 -7.15 2.56
N GLY A 76 3.24 -6.44 2.67
CA GLY A 76 3.63 -5.38 1.75
C GLY A 76 4.00 -4.06 2.46
N GLU A 77 4.50 -3.06 1.76
CA GLU A 77 4.65 -3.00 0.29
C GLU A 77 5.69 -4.00 -0.24
N CYS A 78 5.35 -4.67 -1.35
CA CYS A 78 6.22 -5.58 -2.08
C CYS A 78 5.88 -5.55 -3.57
N GLY A 79 6.69 -6.15 -4.43
CA GLY A 79 6.42 -6.19 -5.87
C GLY A 79 7.66 -5.86 -6.69
N LEU A 80 7.47 -5.17 -7.81
CA LEU A 80 8.51 -4.91 -8.80
C LEU A 80 8.52 -3.44 -9.24
N ASP A 81 9.70 -2.83 -9.36
CA ASP A 81 9.88 -1.45 -9.85
C ASP A 81 10.98 -1.38 -10.92
N ARG A 82 10.60 -1.42 -12.19
CA ARG A 82 11.57 -1.32 -13.30
C ARG A 82 11.87 0.11 -13.73
N TYR A 83 11.19 1.09 -13.14
CA TYR A 83 11.51 2.50 -13.36
C TYR A 83 12.77 2.89 -12.59
N TRP A 84 12.88 2.48 -11.32
CA TRP A 84 14.02 2.83 -10.46
C TRP A 84 15.10 1.75 -10.36
N ASN A 85 14.76 0.47 -10.63
CA ASN A 85 15.72 -0.63 -10.57
C ASN A 85 16.22 -1.09 -11.94
N GLY A 86 15.49 -0.87 -13.03
CA GLY A 86 15.87 -1.30 -14.38
C GLY A 86 17.25 -0.85 -14.89
N PRO A 87 17.81 -1.53 -15.92
CA PRO A 87 19.12 -1.22 -16.52
C PRO A 87 19.22 0.20 -17.09
N ASP A 88 18.07 0.78 -17.45
CA ASP A 88 17.91 2.13 -17.98
C ASP A 88 17.38 3.14 -16.96
N SER A 89 17.37 2.79 -15.66
CA SER A 89 16.78 3.63 -14.61
C SER A 89 17.39 5.04 -14.58
N PRO A 90 16.55 6.09 -14.65
CA PRO A 90 17.03 7.47 -14.62
C PRO A 90 17.56 7.81 -13.22
N GLY A 91 18.79 8.32 -13.15
CA GLY A 91 19.32 8.97 -11.94
C GLY A 91 19.77 8.06 -10.78
N ARG A 92 19.54 6.74 -10.83
CA ARG A 92 19.90 5.82 -9.72
C ARG A 92 21.23 5.07 -9.88
N LYS A 93 21.97 5.30 -10.98
CA LYS A 93 23.25 4.61 -11.29
C LYS A 93 24.42 4.91 -10.35
N ASN A 94 24.25 5.74 -9.30
CA ASN A 94 25.22 5.99 -8.21
C ASN A 94 24.58 6.91 -7.16
N SER A 95 23.57 6.48 -6.40
CA SER A 95 23.08 7.32 -5.28
C SER A 95 24.05 7.22 -4.10
N SER A 96 25.05 8.09 -4.09
CA SER A 96 25.70 8.51 -2.85
C SER A 96 24.62 9.03 -1.90
N ALA A 97 24.32 8.25 -0.85
CA ALA A 97 23.73 8.53 0.48
C ALA A 97 22.66 9.64 0.71
N GLU A 98 22.31 10.49 -0.26
CA GLU A 98 21.51 11.70 -0.04
C GLU A 98 20.02 11.53 -0.38
N ASN A 99 19.66 10.44 -1.08
CA ASN A 99 18.26 9.99 -1.26
C ASN A 99 18.17 8.51 -0.84
N ALA A 100 18.16 8.28 0.47
CA ALA A 100 18.47 6.98 1.09
C ALA A 100 17.25 6.21 1.64
N ASP A 101 16.06 6.32 1.04
CA ASP A 101 14.87 5.61 1.58
C ASP A 101 14.70 4.19 1.01
N ASP A 102 14.96 3.94 -0.30
CA ASP A 102 14.71 2.61 -0.92
C ASP A 102 15.98 1.85 -1.39
N GLY A 103 17.14 2.18 -0.83
CA GLY A 103 18.39 1.44 -1.10
C GLY A 103 18.95 1.59 -2.53
N PRO A 104 20.03 0.85 -2.87
CA PRO A 104 20.52 0.77 -4.25
C PRO A 104 19.54 -0.06 -5.10
N GLY A 105 19.09 0.51 -6.23
CA GLY A 105 18.28 -0.25 -7.19
C GLY A 105 19.02 -1.46 -7.79
N THR A 106 18.32 -2.28 -8.58
CA THR A 106 18.81 -3.60 -9.03
C THR A 106 18.46 -3.95 -10.49
N ASP A 107 19.46 -4.32 -11.29
CA ASP A 107 19.22 -4.84 -12.63
C ASP A 107 18.77 -6.32 -12.64
N ASP A 108 18.84 -7.03 -11.50
CA ASP A 108 18.42 -8.42 -11.31
C ASP A 108 16.90 -8.57 -11.26
N LEU A 109 16.26 -8.54 -12.43
CA LEU A 109 14.83 -8.78 -12.58
C LEU A 109 14.39 -10.14 -11.99
N SER A 110 15.18 -11.19 -12.22
CA SER A 110 14.84 -12.53 -11.73
C SER A 110 14.84 -12.60 -10.20
N GLY A 111 15.69 -11.80 -9.56
CA GLY A 111 15.72 -11.61 -8.12
C GLY A 111 14.50 -10.86 -7.59
N GLU A 112 14.00 -9.84 -8.30
CA GLU A 112 12.75 -9.15 -7.93
C GLU A 112 11.55 -10.10 -8.03
N GLU A 113 11.44 -10.85 -9.15
CA GLU A 113 10.38 -11.84 -9.36
C GLU A 113 10.40 -12.91 -8.27
N ALA A 114 11.57 -13.49 -7.97
CA ALA A 114 11.72 -14.50 -6.92
C ALA A 114 11.36 -13.97 -5.52
N LEU A 115 11.80 -12.76 -5.18
CA LEU A 115 11.48 -12.14 -3.89
C LEU A 115 9.97 -11.84 -3.77
N PHE A 116 9.33 -11.39 -4.84
CA PHE A 116 7.90 -11.14 -4.85
C PHE A 116 7.10 -12.44 -4.72
N GLU A 117 7.45 -13.49 -5.46
CA GLU A 117 6.82 -14.81 -5.35
C GLU A 117 6.97 -15.40 -3.94
N MET A 118 8.14 -15.26 -3.30
CA MET A 118 8.34 -15.67 -1.90
C MET A 118 7.40 -14.94 -0.93
N GLN A 119 7.14 -13.64 -1.16
CA GLN A 119 6.23 -12.84 -0.35
C GLN A 119 4.75 -13.20 -0.59
N LEU A 120 4.36 -13.53 -1.83
CA LEU A 120 3.04 -14.07 -2.14
C LEU A 120 2.81 -15.42 -1.44
N GLU A 121 3.82 -16.28 -1.41
CA GLU A 121 3.76 -17.56 -0.69
C GLU A 121 3.54 -17.37 0.82
N VAL A 122 4.26 -16.43 1.46
CA VAL A 122 4.04 -16.12 2.89
C VAL A 122 2.64 -15.56 3.12
N SER A 123 2.17 -14.67 2.25
CA SER A 123 0.82 -14.09 2.32
C SER A 123 -0.25 -15.19 2.26
N ARG A 124 -0.08 -16.16 1.36
CA ARG A 124 -0.95 -17.34 1.25
C ARG A 124 -0.93 -18.20 2.50
N LYS A 125 0.24 -18.48 3.08
CA LYS A 125 0.36 -19.27 4.32
C LYS A 125 -0.31 -18.60 5.53
N LEU A 126 -0.21 -17.28 5.61
CA LEU A 126 -0.72 -16.48 6.72
C LEU A 126 -2.16 -15.97 6.49
N ASP A 127 -2.74 -16.25 5.33
CA ASP A 127 -4.03 -15.74 4.88
C ASP A 127 -4.16 -14.21 4.99
N LEU A 128 -3.15 -13.50 4.49
CA LEU A 128 -3.08 -12.05 4.49
C LEU A 128 -3.18 -11.47 3.08
N PRO A 129 -3.98 -10.41 2.87
CA PRO A 129 -3.95 -9.71 1.60
C PRO A 129 -2.58 -9.06 1.36
N VAL A 130 -2.29 -8.76 0.10
CA VAL A 130 -0.99 -8.17 -0.32
C VAL A 130 -1.17 -6.75 -0.83
N VAL A 131 -0.28 -5.84 -0.43
CA VAL A 131 -0.14 -4.49 -0.99
C VAL A 131 0.99 -4.51 -2.00
N VAL A 132 0.65 -4.49 -3.30
CA VAL A 132 1.60 -4.72 -4.39
C VAL A 132 1.94 -3.44 -5.12
N HIS A 133 3.22 -3.08 -5.09
CA HIS A 133 3.85 -2.10 -5.95
C HIS A 133 4.13 -2.70 -7.31
N SER A 134 3.75 -1.99 -8.37
CA SER A 134 4.10 -2.39 -9.73
C SER A 134 4.29 -1.18 -10.60
N ARG A 135 5.53 -0.96 -11.04
CA ARG A 135 5.89 0.17 -11.90
C ARG A 135 6.81 -0.25 -13.04
N ASP A 136 6.39 0.05 -14.27
CA ASP A 136 7.04 -0.38 -15.51
C ASP A 136 7.32 -1.90 -15.56
N ALA A 137 6.51 -2.69 -14.82
CA ALA A 137 6.75 -4.10 -14.52
C ALA A 137 5.48 -4.96 -14.67
N PHE A 138 4.51 -4.51 -15.47
CA PHE A 138 3.17 -5.11 -15.53
C PHE A 138 3.19 -6.62 -15.82
N GLU A 139 3.87 -7.03 -16.90
CA GLU A 139 3.89 -8.44 -17.34
C GLU A 139 4.54 -9.35 -16.31
N GLN A 140 5.64 -8.89 -15.69
CA GLN A 140 6.38 -9.63 -14.66
C GLN A 140 5.55 -9.74 -13.38
N THR A 141 4.96 -8.63 -12.94
CA THR A 141 4.08 -8.61 -11.75
C THR A 141 2.90 -9.58 -11.94
N LEU A 142 2.22 -9.50 -13.09
CA LEU A 142 1.10 -10.38 -13.40
C LEU A 142 1.56 -11.85 -13.56
N GLY A 143 2.76 -12.07 -14.07
CA GLY A 143 3.42 -13.39 -14.16
C GLY A 143 3.59 -14.03 -12.78
N CYS A 144 4.20 -13.32 -11.82
CA CYS A 144 4.38 -13.80 -10.46
C CYS A 144 3.04 -14.11 -9.77
N ILE A 145 2.05 -13.23 -9.92
CA ILE A 145 0.70 -13.44 -9.38
C ILE A 145 0.07 -14.72 -9.95
N LYS A 146 0.18 -14.94 -11.27
CA LYS A 146 -0.32 -16.16 -11.93
C LYS A 146 0.43 -17.41 -11.50
N ASN A 147 1.75 -17.32 -11.31
CA ASN A 147 2.57 -18.45 -10.86
C ASN A 147 2.20 -18.90 -9.44
N MET A 148 1.87 -17.94 -8.57
CA MET A 148 1.56 -18.20 -7.17
C MET A 148 0.09 -18.48 -6.88
N ASP A 149 -0.78 -18.13 -7.83
CA ASP A 149 -2.23 -18.34 -7.74
C ASP A 149 -2.81 -17.78 -6.42
N TYR A 150 -2.35 -16.58 -6.06
CA TYR A 150 -2.79 -15.86 -4.86
C TYR A 150 -3.27 -14.45 -5.25
N ASP A 151 -4.58 -14.27 -5.27
CA ASP A 151 -5.23 -13.07 -5.86
C ASP A 151 -5.88 -12.15 -4.83
N ARG A 152 -5.48 -12.27 -3.56
CA ARG A 152 -6.02 -11.44 -2.48
C ARG A 152 -5.09 -10.26 -2.23
N GLY A 153 -5.44 -9.10 -2.74
CA GLY A 153 -4.63 -7.90 -2.54
C GLY A 153 -5.11 -6.67 -3.31
N VAL A 154 -4.27 -5.65 -3.27
CA VAL A 154 -4.42 -4.38 -3.98
C VAL A 154 -3.17 -4.09 -4.80
N ILE A 155 -3.36 -3.70 -6.06
CA ILE A 155 -2.31 -2.99 -6.82
C ILE A 155 -2.38 -1.53 -6.39
N HIS A 156 -1.47 -1.14 -5.49
CA HIS A 156 -1.46 0.22 -4.96
C HIS A 156 -0.81 1.19 -5.96
N CYS A 157 -1.03 2.48 -5.77
CA CYS A 157 -0.46 3.54 -6.58
C CYS A 157 -0.62 3.30 -8.10
N PHE A 158 -1.81 2.86 -8.53
CA PHE A 158 -2.00 2.30 -9.86
C PHE A 158 -1.69 3.32 -10.97
N ALA A 159 -0.67 3.00 -11.78
CA ALA A 159 -0.13 3.89 -12.80
C ALA A 159 -0.27 3.36 -14.25
N TYR A 160 -0.92 2.20 -14.44
CA TYR A 160 -1.12 1.60 -15.76
C TYR A 160 -2.42 2.06 -16.46
N GLY A 161 -2.78 1.41 -17.57
CA GLY A 161 -3.99 1.66 -18.34
C GLY A 161 -5.12 0.68 -18.05
N ILE A 162 -6.18 0.80 -18.86
CA ILE A 162 -7.40 -0.02 -18.74
C ILE A 162 -7.12 -1.50 -19.07
N ALA A 163 -6.19 -1.78 -19.98
CA ALA A 163 -5.85 -3.15 -20.35
C ALA A 163 -5.20 -3.90 -19.17
N GLU A 164 -4.28 -3.24 -18.47
CA GLU A 164 -3.62 -3.77 -17.29
C GLU A 164 -4.60 -3.87 -16.12
N ALA A 165 -5.45 -2.85 -15.92
CA ALA A 165 -6.50 -2.86 -14.90
C ALA A 165 -7.43 -4.07 -15.08
N ARG A 166 -7.84 -4.35 -16.32
CA ARG A 166 -8.64 -5.54 -16.66
C ARG A 166 -7.95 -6.82 -16.19
N ALA A 167 -6.67 -6.98 -16.49
CA ALA A 167 -5.95 -8.21 -16.17
C ALA A 167 -5.87 -8.49 -14.66
N PHE A 168 -5.73 -7.45 -13.85
CA PHE A 168 -5.78 -7.58 -12.38
C PHE A 168 -7.21 -7.79 -11.86
N LEU A 169 -8.18 -7.04 -12.39
CA LEU A 169 -9.60 -7.14 -11.98
C LEU A 169 -10.23 -8.49 -12.33
N ASP A 170 -9.90 -9.07 -13.48
CA ASP A 170 -10.37 -10.41 -13.90
C ASP A 170 -9.90 -11.51 -12.92
N ARG A 171 -8.86 -11.23 -12.12
CA ARG A 171 -8.37 -12.09 -11.04
C ARG A 171 -8.90 -11.71 -9.66
N GLY A 172 -9.65 -10.62 -9.53
CA GLY A 172 -10.28 -10.19 -8.27
C GLY A 172 -9.47 -9.18 -7.45
N TRP A 173 -8.38 -8.65 -7.99
CA TRP A 173 -7.55 -7.65 -7.31
C TRP A 173 -8.28 -6.31 -7.13
N HIS A 174 -7.97 -5.63 -6.03
CA HIS A 174 -8.35 -4.23 -5.85
C HIS A 174 -7.36 -3.30 -6.56
N ILE A 175 -7.81 -2.11 -6.90
CA ILE A 175 -6.98 -1.06 -7.51
C ILE A 175 -7.09 0.20 -6.66
N SER A 176 -5.95 0.74 -6.23
CA SER A 176 -5.88 1.99 -5.46
C SER A 176 -5.31 3.14 -6.27
N PHE A 177 -5.89 4.33 -6.10
CA PHE A 177 -5.41 5.55 -6.75
C PHE A 177 -4.95 6.61 -5.73
N PRO A 178 -3.74 7.18 -5.91
CA PRO A 178 -3.23 8.23 -5.05
C PRO A 178 -3.60 9.62 -5.59
N GLY A 179 -3.11 10.68 -4.94
CA GLY A 179 -3.39 12.08 -5.30
C GLY A 179 -2.94 12.51 -6.71
N ASN A 180 -2.18 11.69 -7.44
CA ASN A 180 -1.76 12.01 -8.81
C ASN A 180 -2.92 12.10 -9.82
N ILE A 181 -4.09 11.53 -9.50
CA ILE A 181 -5.31 11.63 -10.32
C ILE A 181 -5.82 13.06 -10.47
N THR A 182 -5.36 13.98 -9.62
CA THR A 182 -5.75 15.39 -9.66
C THR A 182 -4.78 16.26 -10.51
N TRP A 183 -3.70 15.70 -11.06
CA TRP A 183 -2.63 16.50 -11.67
C TRP A 183 -2.87 16.88 -13.13
N ALA A 184 -3.72 16.14 -13.83
CA ALA A 184 -3.92 16.29 -15.27
C ALA A 184 -4.54 17.65 -15.65
N LYS A 185 -3.78 18.45 -16.41
CA LYS A 185 -4.23 19.76 -16.91
C LYS A 185 -4.83 19.71 -18.31
N LYS A 186 -4.45 18.74 -19.14
CA LYS A 186 -4.98 18.59 -20.51
C LYS A 186 -6.29 17.80 -20.46
N ALA A 187 -7.24 18.15 -21.33
CA ALA A 187 -8.53 17.48 -21.38
C ALA A 187 -8.41 15.97 -21.68
N ALA A 188 -7.53 15.59 -22.61
CA ALA A 188 -7.28 14.19 -22.95
C ALA A 188 -6.75 13.37 -21.75
N ASP A 189 -5.79 13.93 -20.99
CA ASP A 189 -5.23 13.25 -19.82
C ASP A 189 -6.27 13.12 -18.69
N ARG A 190 -7.09 14.16 -18.47
CA ARG A 190 -8.20 14.10 -17.52
C ARG A 190 -9.21 13.03 -17.89
N GLU A 191 -9.56 12.94 -19.18
CA GLU A 191 -10.49 11.94 -19.66
C GLU A 191 -9.92 10.53 -19.54
N ARG A 192 -8.62 10.34 -19.80
CA ARG A 192 -7.95 9.04 -19.59
C ARG A 192 -8.06 8.58 -18.13
N ILE A 193 -7.77 9.47 -17.18
CA ILE A 193 -7.89 9.17 -15.74
C ILE A 193 -9.34 8.88 -15.36
N ALA A 194 -10.28 9.69 -15.85
CA ALA A 194 -11.70 9.51 -15.54
C ALA A 194 -12.25 8.20 -16.13
N ALA A 195 -11.85 7.85 -17.35
CA ALA A 195 -12.21 6.58 -17.99
C ALA A 195 -11.65 5.37 -17.23
N LEU A 196 -10.41 5.47 -16.73
CA LEU A 196 -9.82 4.43 -15.89
C LEU A 196 -10.55 4.27 -14.55
N LEU A 197 -10.84 5.38 -13.86
CA LEU A 197 -11.63 5.35 -12.61
C LEU A 197 -13.01 4.72 -12.81
N ARG A 198 -13.72 5.09 -13.89
CA ARG A 198 -15.04 4.51 -14.24
C ARG A 198 -14.97 3.05 -14.68
N TYR A 199 -13.79 2.59 -15.10
CA TYR A 199 -13.58 1.20 -15.51
C TYR A 199 -13.41 0.28 -14.30
N VAL A 200 -12.82 0.76 -13.22
CA VAL A 200 -12.66 -0.02 -11.97
C VAL A 200 -14.03 -0.18 -11.30
N PRO A 201 -14.49 -1.42 -11.03
CA PRO A 201 -15.70 -1.68 -10.26
C PRO A 201 -15.67 -1.00 -8.89
N THR A 202 -16.78 -0.44 -8.45
CA THR A 202 -16.85 0.32 -7.19
C THR A 202 -16.55 -0.53 -5.97
N ASP A 203 -16.75 -1.84 -6.02
CA ASP A 203 -16.43 -2.83 -4.98
C ASP A 203 -14.96 -3.31 -5.02
N ARG A 204 -14.15 -2.76 -5.94
CA ARG A 204 -12.70 -3.03 -6.07
C ARG A 204 -11.86 -1.76 -6.07
N LEU A 205 -12.50 -0.60 -5.92
CA LEU A 205 -11.85 0.70 -5.89
C LEU A 205 -11.38 1.06 -4.49
N LEU A 206 -10.10 1.41 -4.37
CA LEU A 206 -9.52 2.03 -3.18
C LEU A 206 -8.93 3.40 -3.53
N LEU A 207 -8.75 4.25 -2.53
CA LEU A 207 -8.10 5.55 -2.66
C LEU A 207 -7.08 5.72 -1.54
N GLU A 208 -5.95 6.32 -1.86
CA GLU A 208 -4.84 6.47 -0.92
C GLU A 208 -4.14 7.82 -1.07
N THR A 209 -3.17 8.07 -0.18
CA THR A 209 -2.31 9.24 -0.27
C THR A 209 -0.94 8.92 -0.84
N ASP A 210 -0.39 7.74 -0.54
CA ASP A 210 1.02 7.40 -0.78
C ASP A 210 1.98 8.41 -0.12
N ALA A 211 1.57 8.96 1.04
CA ALA A 211 2.37 9.94 1.77
C ALA A 211 3.70 9.32 2.24
N PRO A 212 4.83 10.03 2.12
CA PRO A 212 4.96 11.48 1.93
C PRO A 212 4.95 11.95 0.47
N TYR A 213 4.77 11.05 -0.49
CA TYR A 213 4.80 11.33 -1.92
C TYR A 213 3.42 11.71 -2.48
N LEU A 214 3.40 12.10 -3.76
CA LEU A 214 2.18 12.26 -4.56
C LEU A 214 1.11 13.23 -4.02
N ALA A 215 1.54 14.34 -3.39
CA ALA A 215 0.62 15.36 -2.89
C ALA A 215 -0.41 15.78 -3.96
N PRO A 216 -1.72 15.72 -3.66
CA PRO A 216 -2.77 16.07 -4.61
C PRO A 216 -2.74 17.58 -4.90
N ALA A 217 -3.30 17.99 -6.02
CA ALA A 217 -3.61 19.39 -6.28
C ALA A 217 -4.67 19.88 -5.28
N PRO A 218 -4.55 21.12 -4.73
CA PRO A 218 -3.61 22.18 -5.11
C PRO A 218 -2.21 22.11 -4.46
N HIS A 219 -1.92 21.09 -3.67
CA HIS A 219 -0.67 20.92 -2.89
C HIS A 219 0.47 20.21 -3.66
N ARG A 220 0.35 20.06 -4.99
CA ARG A 220 1.34 19.35 -5.80
C ARG A 220 2.73 19.99 -5.65
N GLY A 221 3.73 19.16 -5.34
CA GLY A 221 5.12 19.57 -5.12
C GLY A 221 5.48 19.85 -3.65
N ALA A 222 4.50 19.79 -2.73
CA ALA A 222 4.74 19.76 -1.29
C ALA A 222 4.81 18.32 -0.76
N VAL A 223 5.23 18.18 0.50
CA VAL A 223 5.14 16.90 1.24
C VAL A 223 3.68 16.54 1.44
N ASN A 224 3.32 15.30 1.10
CA ASN A 224 1.97 14.79 1.27
C ASN A 224 1.76 14.27 2.71
N THR A 225 0.50 14.24 3.15
CA THR A 225 0.09 13.66 4.43
C THR A 225 -1.29 13.02 4.30
N PRO A 226 -1.66 12.08 5.19
CA PRO A 226 -3.02 11.52 5.24
C PRO A 226 -4.14 12.57 5.27
N LEU A 227 -3.88 13.76 5.81
CA LEU A 227 -4.85 14.86 5.91
C LEU A 227 -5.28 15.41 4.54
N LEU A 228 -4.50 15.19 3.48
CA LEU A 228 -4.80 15.67 2.13
C LEU A 228 -5.66 14.70 1.31
N ILE A 229 -6.04 13.55 1.88
CA ILE A 229 -6.81 12.49 1.18
C ILE A 229 -8.14 12.99 0.60
N ARG A 230 -8.76 14.01 1.22
CA ARG A 230 -10.01 14.62 0.75
C ARG A 230 -9.94 15.03 -0.71
N HIS A 231 -8.81 15.58 -1.19
CA HIS A 231 -8.68 16.01 -2.58
C HIS A 231 -8.71 14.84 -3.57
N THR A 232 -8.15 13.69 -3.17
CA THR A 232 -8.24 12.46 -3.96
C THR A 232 -9.69 11.99 -4.06
N PHE A 233 -10.42 11.97 -2.94
CA PHE A 233 -11.84 11.60 -2.90
C PHE A 233 -12.72 12.54 -3.71
N GLU A 234 -12.55 13.86 -3.58
CA GLU A 234 -13.30 14.85 -4.35
C GLU A 234 -13.11 14.64 -5.86
N ARG A 235 -11.87 14.39 -6.29
CA ARG A 235 -11.57 14.14 -7.70
C ARG A 235 -12.14 12.81 -8.21
N ALA A 236 -12.04 11.76 -7.42
CA ALA A 236 -12.59 10.46 -7.79
C ALA A 236 -14.13 10.50 -7.87
N ALA A 237 -14.78 11.15 -6.90
CA ALA A 237 -16.23 11.35 -6.87
C ALA A 237 -16.72 12.12 -8.12
N GLU A 238 -16.03 13.19 -8.52
CA GLU A 238 -16.32 13.92 -9.76
C GLU A 238 -16.25 13.01 -11.00
N CYS A 239 -15.20 12.17 -11.11
CA CYS A 239 -15.03 11.26 -12.24
C CYS A 239 -16.12 10.17 -12.31
N LEU A 240 -16.59 9.71 -11.16
CA LEU A 240 -17.58 8.63 -11.02
C LEU A 240 -19.03 9.15 -11.03
N GLY A 241 -19.25 10.45 -10.84
CA GLY A 241 -20.58 11.03 -10.68
C GLY A 241 -21.26 10.66 -9.35
N LEU A 242 -20.46 10.40 -8.30
CA LEU A 242 -20.92 10.01 -6.98
C LEU A 242 -20.81 11.17 -5.98
N GLY A 243 -21.54 11.10 -4.87
CA GLY A 243 -21.31 11.97 -3.72
C GLY A 243 -20.00 11.60 -3.00
N VAL A 244 -19.27 12.57 -2.46
CA VAL A 244 -18.03 12.28 -1.71
C VAL A 244 -18.30 11.35 -0.52
N ASN A 245 -19.38 11.57 0.24
CA ASN A 245 -19.74 10.71 1.37
C ASN A 245 -20.10 9.28 0.93
N GLU A 246 -20.79 9.14 -0.20
CA GLU A 246 -21.12 7.83 -0.77
C GLU A 246 -19.84 7.08 -1.18
N LEU A 247 -18.92 7.77 -1.86
CA LEU A 247 -17.63 7.20 -2.22
C LEU A 247 -16.79 6.83 -0.99
N THR A 248 -16.82 7.65 0.07
CA THR A 248 -16.16 7.33 1.34
C THR A 248 -16.64 6.01 1.91
N LEU A 249 -17.96 5.80 2.01
CA LEU A 249 -18.53 4.57 2.54
C LEU A 249 -18.19 3.35 1.67
N LEU A 250 -18.19 3.50 0.34
CA LEU A 250 -17.79 2.44 -0.60
C LEU A 250 -16.32 2.05 -0.39
N VAL A 251 -15.41 3.01 -0.42
CA VAL A 251 -13.96 2.76 -0.26
C VAL A 251 -13.66 2.20 1.13
N GLU A 252 -14.34 2.69 2.17
CA GLU A 252 -14.21 2.18 3.54
C GLU A 252 -14.67 0.72 3.63
N THR A 253 -15.79 0.37 3.00
CA THR A 253 -16.30 -1.00 2.94
C THR A 253 -15.30 -1.91 2.25
N ASN A 254 -14.80 -1.52 1.08
CA ASN A 254 -13.80 -2.30 0.35
C ASN A 254 -12.51 -2.51 1.16
N ALA A 255 -12.03 -1.47 1.85
CA ALA A 255 -10.84 -1.58 2.69
C ALA A 255 -11.07 -2.54 3.87
N LYS A 256 -12.22 -2.43 4.54
CA LYS A 256 -12.61 -3.32 5.64
C LYS A 256 -12.71 -4.77 5.19
N GLU A 257 -13.31 -5.02 4.03
CA GLU A 257 -13.43 -6.38 3.46
C GLU A 257 -12.08 -6.95 3.04
N LEU A 258 -11.28 -6.19 2.28
CA LEU A 258 -9.98 -6.65 1.82
C LEU A 258 -9.05 -6.98 2.99
N PHE A 259 -8.92 -6.05 3.94
CA PHE A 259 -7.97 -6.11 5.05
C PHE A 259 -8.53 -6.72 6.34
N ALA A 260 -9.78 -7.20 6.32
CA ALA A 260 -10.47 -7.76 7.48
C ALA A 260 -10.43 -6.84 8.72
N LEU A 261 -10.61 -5.53 8.52
CA LEU A 261 -10.55 -4.53 9.59
C LEU A 261 -11.82 -4.60 10.45
N LYS A 262 -11.67 -4.47 11.77
CA LYS A 262 -12.83 -4.44 12.68
C LYS A 262 -13.63 -3.15 12.48
N VAL A 263 -14.96 -3.27 12.46
CA VAL A 263 -15.88 -2.14 12.46
C VAL A 263 -16.11 -1.72 13.91
N GLU A 264 -15.88 -0.45 14.24
CA GLU A 264 -16.54 0.14 15.40
C GLU A 264 -18.03 0.20 15.07
N GLU A 265 -18.87 -0.58 15.76
CA GLU A 265 -20.30 -0.29 15.79
C GLU A 265 -20.46 1.04 16.52
N GLU A 266 -20.55 2.16 15.78
CA GLU A 266 -21.10 3.38 16.33
C GLU A 266 -22.50 3.04 16.83
N GLY A 267 -22.66 3.04 18.15
CA GLY A 267 -23.94 2.80 18.81
C GLY A 267 -24.97 3.76 18.25
N ALA A 268 -25.80 3.26 17.34
CA ALA A 268 -27.06 3.87 17.00
C ALA A 268 -27.91 3.86 18.28
N GLN A 269 -27.75 4.89 19.11
CA GLN A 269 -28.81 5.33 20.00
C GLN A 269 -29.97 5.70 19.09
N VAL A 270 -30.82 4.72 18.84
CA VAL A 270 -32.20 4.94 18.44
C VAL A 270 -32.78 5.83 19.54
N ALA A 271 -32.85 7.13 19.26
CA ALA A 271 -33.67 8.06 20.03
C ALA A 271 -35.12 7.65 19.84
N GLY A 272 -35.56 6.73 20.70
CA GLY A 272 -36.94 6.30 20.84
C GLY A 272 -37.47 6.71 22.21
N SER A 273 -38.13 7.87 22.25
CA SER A 273 -39.38 8.11 22.99
C SER A 273 -39.92 9.49 22.64
#